data_AF-R5BVN5-F1
#
_entry.id   AF-R5BVN5-F1
#
_cell.length_a   1.000
_cell.length_b   1.000
_cell.length_c   1.000
_cell.angle_alpha   90.00
_cell.angle_beta   90.00
_cell.angle_gamma   90.00
#
_symmetry.space_group_name_H-M   'P 1'
#
loop_
_entity.id
_entity.type
_entity.pdbx_description
1 polymer ?
#
loop_
_entity_poly.entity_id
_entity_poly.type
_entity_poly.pdbx_seq_one_letter_code
_entity_poly.pdbx_strand_id
1 'polypeptide(L)'
;MANLQTNKDKKYYIPLELTSENVITEEYKDCEVRWSKIGCRKVRTVLIPATEEQYRAYMRPIWREDKRKQRHGDDEVSADKLHDEFKLEPECDFNLEEIVLKKELLTALRRELVALQDIDRTILTMIADGFSEAAVGESVGLSQKAVNKRKHKLYALLQDRLKDYR
;
A
#
# COMPACT_ATOMS: atom_id res chain seq x y z
N MET A 1 -30.73 -32.60 22.16
CA MET A 1 -30.34 -33.70 23.06
C MET A 1 -28.81 -33.76 23.09
N ALA A 2 -28.19 -33.34 24.20
CA ALA A 2 -26.74 -33.16 24.30
C ALA A 2 -26.07 -34.47 24.75
N ASN A 3 -25.26 -35.07 23.88
CA ASN A 3 -24.48 -36.27 24.17
C ASN A 3 -23.17 -35.84 24.87
N LEU A 4 -23.25 -35.51 26.17
CA LEU A 4 -22.08 -35.25 27.02
C LEU A 4 -21.57 -36.59 27.56
N GLN A 5 -20.93 -37.38 26.69
CA GLN A 5 -20.02 -38.43 27.15
C GLN A 5 -18.80 -37.74 27.78
N THR A 6 -18.88 -37.49 29.09
CA THR A 6 -17.72 -37.09 29.89
C THR A 6 -16.76 -38.28 29.92
N ASN A 7 -15.83 -38.28 28.97
CA ASN A 7 -14.77 -39.27 28.86
C ASN A 7 -13.77 -39.02 30.00
N LYS A 8 -14.05 -39.62 31.17
CA LYS A 8 -13.31 -39.42 32.44
C LYS A 8 -11.90 -40.04 32.44
N ASP A 9 -11.53 -40.78 31.39
CA ASP A 9 -10.26 -41.52 31.31
C ASP A 9 -9.31 -40.98 30.23
N LYS A 10 -9.38 -39.67 29.91
CA LYS A 10 -8.42 -39.05 28.99
C LYS A 10 -7.07 -38.87 29.68
N LYS A 11 -6.09 -39.68 29.27
CA LYS A 11 -4.69 -39.51 29.67
C LYS A 11 -4.05 -38.40 28.84
N TYR A 12 -3.51 -37.38 29.50
CA TYR A 12 -2.83 -36.26 28.84
C TYR A 12 -1.31 -36.45 28.90
N TYR A 13 -0.64 -36.19 27.78
CA TYR A 13 0.80 -36.28 27.65
C TYR A 13 1.33 -35.00 27.02
N ILE A 14 2.34 -34.38 27.64
CA ILE A 14 3.04 -33.24 27.09
C ILE A 14 4.22 -33.75 26.25
N PRO A 15 4.29 -33.45 24.95
CA PRO A 15 5.45 -33.76 24.14
C PRO A 15 6.55 -32.73 24.44
N LEU A 16 7.64 -33.17 25.07
CA LEU A 16 8.81 -32.33 25.34
C LEU A 16 9.89 -32.57 24.28
N GLU A 17 10.40 -31.51 23.66
CA GLU A 17 11.44 -31.59 22.64
C GLU A 17 12.81 -31.94 23.25
N LEU A 18 13.50 -32.92 22.66
CA LEU A 18 14.87 -33.27 23.02
C LEU A 18 15.85 -32.39 22.23
N THR A 19 16.32 -31.32 22.86
CA THR A 19 17.43 -30.50 22.36
C THR A 19 18.68 -30.75 23.21
N SER A 20 19.86 -30.38 22.72
CA SER A 20 21.12 -30.47 23.48
C SER A 20 21.13 -29.67 24.78
N GLU A 21 20.19 -28.73 24.93
CA GLU A 21 20.05 -27.82 26.08
C GLU A 21 19.02 -28.32 27.10
N ASN A 22 18.04 -29.15 26.69
CA ASN A 22 17.02 -29.66 27.59
C ASN A 22 17.56 -30.86 28.37
N VAL A 23 18.03 -30.61 29.60
CA VAL A 23 18.50 -31.65 30.52
C VAL A 23 17.35 -32.59 30.86
N ILE A 24 17.42 -33.83 30.37
CA ILE A 24 16.50 -34.89 30.78
C ILE A 24 16.75 -35.15 32.27
N THR A 25 15.76 -34.86 33.11
CA THR A 25 15.76 -35.26 34.52
C THR A 25 16.00 -36.77 34.61
N GLU A 26 16.74 -37.23 35.63
CA GLU A 26 17.16 -38.63 35.77
C GLU A 26 16.02 -39.65 35.59
N GLU A 27 14.82 -39.29 36.04
CA GLU A 27 13.59 -40.08 35.97
C GLU A 27 13.09 -40.37 34.54
N TYR A 28 13.55 -39.62 33.53
CA TYR A 28 13.11 -39.74 32.15
C TYR A 28 14.24 -40.10 31.17
N LYS A 29 15.43 -40.46 31.69
CA LYS A 29 16.60 -40.83 30.87
C LYS A 29 16.35 -42.08 30.00
N ASP A 30 15.55 -43.02 30.49
CA ASP A 30 15.23 -44.29 29.81
C ASP A 30 13.91 -44.28 29.03
N CYS A 31 13.28 -43.11 28.87
CA CYS A 31 12.00 -43.03 28.15
C CYS A 31 12.18 -43.20 26.63
N GLU A 32 11.25 -43.93 26.01
CA GLU A 32 11.24 -44.16 24.56
C GLU A 32 11.02 -42.84 23.79
N VAL A 33 11.98 -42.49 22.94
CA VAL A 33 11.91 -41.30 22.09
C VAL A 33 11.00 -41.57 20.89
N ARG A 34 9.96 -40.74 20.74
CA ARG A 34 9.01 -40.85 19.62
C ARG A 34 8.98 -39.59 18.78
N TRP A 35 8.64 -39.75 17.52
CA TRP A 35 8.35 -38.63 16.63
C TRP A 35 6.96 -38.08 16.94
N SER A 36 6.91 -36.82 17.34
CA SER A 36 5.65 -36.10 17.56
C SER A 36 5.58 -34.85 16.69
N LYS A 37 4.37 -34.42 16.39
CA LYS A 37 4.11 -33.16 15.69
C LYS A 37 3.77 -32.07 16.70
N ILE A 38 4.64 -31.06 16.81
CA ILE A 38 4.42 -29.86 17.63
C ILE A 38 4.22 -28.69 16.66
N GLY A 39 2.99 -28.17 16.60
CA GLY A 39 2.58 -27.21 15.57
C GLY A 39 2.80 -27.77 14.16
N CYS A 40 3.47 -27.01 13.29
CA CYS A 40 3.87 -27.46 11.95
C CYS A 40 5.15 -28.32 11.90
N ARG A 41 5.89 -28.48 13.01
CA ARG A 41 7.22 -29.13 13.03
C ARG A 41 7.12 -30.60 13.47
N LYS A 42 7.94 -31.48 12.88
CA LYS A 42 8.16 -32.87 13.35
C LYS A 42 9.40 -32.91 14.22
N VAL A 43 9.24 -33.26 15.48
CA VAL A 43 10.33 -33.22 16.47
C VAL A 43 10.42 -34.55 17.22
N ARG A 44 11.63 -34.92 17.63
CA ARG A 44 11.88 -36.05 18.53
C ARG A 44 11.55 -35.63 19.95
N THR A 45 10.61 -36.34 20.58
CA THR A 45 10.03 -35.94 21.87
C THR A 45 9.92 -37.10 22.83
N VAL A 46 10.00 -36.78 24.12
CA VAL A 46 9.56 -37.66 25.22
C VAL A 46 8.14 -37.27 25.63
N LEU A 47 7.28 -38.26 25.88
CA LEU A 47 5.92 -38.05 26.34
C LEU A 47 5.87 -38.05 27.87
N ILE A 48 5.69 -36.88 28.46
CA ILE A 48 5.60 -36.74 29.92
C ILE A 48 4.12 -36.81 30.33
N PRO A 49 3.74 -37.73 31.23
CA PRO A 49 2.37 -37.79 31.75
C PRO A 49 2.05 -36.50 32.50
N ALA A 50 0.93 -35.87 32.17
CA ALA A 50 0.52 -34.59 32.75
C ALA A 50 -0.95 -34.61 33.15
N THR A 51 -1.31 -33.74 34.09
CA THR A 51 -2.71 -33.42 34.35
C THR A 51 -3.28 -32.58 33.21
N GLU A 52 -4.61 -32.53 33.08
CA GLU A 52 -5.28 -31.75 32.02
C GLU A 52 -4.89 -30.26 32.07
N GLU A 53 -4.81 -29.70 33.27
CA GLU A 53 -4.49 -28.28 33.47
C GLU A 53 -3.07 -27.96 33.02
N GLN A 54 -2.10 -28.79 33.40
CA GLN A 54 -0.70 -28.67 32.97
C GLN A 54 -0.58 -28.82 31.45
N TYR A 55 -1.26 -29.81 30.87
CA TYR A 55 -1.27 -30.02 29.43
C TYR A 55 -1.82 -28.82 28.68
N ARG A 56 -2.98 -28.29 29.10
CA ARG A 56 -3.58 -27.11 28.46
C ARG A 56 -2.74 -25.86 28.65
N ALA A 57 -2.15 -25.66 29.83
CA ALA A 57 -1.29 -24.51 30.10
C ALA A 57 -0.07 -24.49 29.17
N TYR A 58 0.56 -25.66 28.97
CA TYR A 58 1.71 -25.81 28.08
C TYR A 58 1.35 -25.68 26.60
N MET A 59 0.27 -26.34 26.15
CA MET A 59 -0.08 -26.40 24.72
C MET A 59 -0.73 -25.13 24.18
N ARG A 60 -1.48 -24.37 25.00
CA ARG A 60 -2.16 -23.12 24.59
C ARG A 60 -1.26 -22.08 23.91
N PRO A 61 -0.08 -21.70 24.46
CA PRO A 61 0.79 -20.73 23.79
C PRO A 61 1.31 -21.25 22.45
N ILE A 62 1.72 -22.52 22.39
CA ILE A 62 2.20 -23.17 21.16
C ILE A 62 1.12 -23.15 20.08
N TRP A 63 -0.14 -23.47 20.43
CA TRP A 63 -1.26 -23.39 19.49
C TRP A 63 -1.57 -21.97 19.04
N ARG A 64 -1.41 -20.97 19.93
CA ARG A 64 -1.63 -19.57 19.57
C ARG A 64 -0.60 -19.12 18.52
N GLU A 65 0.66 -19.46 18.72
CA GLU A 65 1.74 -19.15 17.77
C GLU A 65 1.56 -19.89 16.45
N ASP A 66 1.23 -21.19 16.49
CA ASP A 66 0.96 -21.99 15.29
C ASP A 66 -0.24 -21.43 14.50
N LYS A 67 -1.31 -21.02 15.20
CA LYS A 67 -2.47 -20.36 14.58
C LYS A 67 -2.18 -18.95 14.07
N ARG A 68 -1.19 -18.24 14.64
CA ARG A 68 -0.72 -16.96 14.08
C ARG A 68 0.03 -17.22 12.78
N LYS A 69 0.99 -18.16 12.77
CA LYS A 69 1.74 -18.55 11.57
C LYS A 69 0.84 -19.07 10.45
N GLN A 70 -0.18 -19.87 10.77
CA GLN A 70 -1.17 -20.31 9.77
C GLN A 70 -1.96 -19.16 9.14
N ARG A 71 -2.19 -18.06 9.87
CA ARG A 71 -2.96 -16.90 9.38
C ARG A 71 -2.11 -15.93 8.57
N HIS A 72 -0.85 -15.75 8.92
CA HIS A 72 0.00 -14.70 8.37
C HIS A 72 1.19 -15.21 7.55
N GLY A 73 1.45 -16.53 7.50
CA GLY A 73 2.66 -17.10 6.90
C GLY A 73 3.89 -16.92 7.80
N ASP A 74 5.08 -17.30 7.31
CA ASP A 74 6.36 -16.89 7.91
C ASP A 74 6.75 -15.45 7.49
N ASP A 75 5.96 -14.83 6.60
CA ASP A 75 6.22 -13.53 5.95
C ASP A 75 5.62 -12.33 6.72
N GLU A 76 5.59 -12.36 8.05
CA GLU A 76 5.38 -11.13 8.83
C GLU A 76 6.70 -10.32 8.87
N VAL A 77 7.16 -9.87 7.71
CA VAL A 77 8.29 -8.92 7.63
C VAL A 77 7.72 -7.53 7.87
N SER A 78 8.24 -6.83 8.89
CA SER A 78 7.89 -5.42 9.09
C SER A 78 8.15 -4.64 7.80
N ALA A 79 7.27 -3.69 7.47
CA ALA A 79 7.50 -2.77 6.34
C ALA A 79 8.89 -2.11 6.44
N ASP A 80 9.36 -1.84 7.66
CA ASP A 80 10.68 -1.26 7.92
C ASP A 80 11.83 -2.20 7.51
N LYS A 81 11.70 -3.52 7.76
CA LYS A 81 12.71 -4.50 7.33
C LYS A 81 12.79 -4.61 5.82
N LEU A 82 11.64 -4.58 5.13
CA LEU A 82 11.61 -4.56 3.67
C LEU A 82 12.25 -3.27 3.13
N HIS A 83 11.98 -2.13 3.76
CA HIS A 83 12.58 -0.86 3.38
C HIS A 83 14.11 -0.89 3.54
N ASP A 84 14.62 -1.40 4.66
CA ASP A 84 16.07 -1.50 4.93
C ASP A 84 16.79 -2.50 4.02
N GLU A 85 16.13 -3.61 3.65
CA GLU A 85 16.69 -4.66 2.80
C GLU A 85 16.75 -4.25 1.33
N PHE A 86 15.66 -3.68 0.81
CA PHE A 86 15.60 -3.26 -0.59
C PHE A 86 16.20 -1.88 -0.83
N LYS A 87 16.31 -1.00 0.18
CA LYS A 87 16.84 0.38 0.09
C LYS A 87 16.30 1.18 -1.10
N LEU A 88 15.06 0.88 -1.50
CA LEU A 88 14.41 1.54 -2.63
C LEU A 88 13.75 2.81 -2.10
N GLU A 89 14.43 3.93 -2.24
CA GLU A 89 13.74 5.22 -2.18
C GLU A 89 12.85 5.31 -3.43
N PRO A 90 11.55 5.64 -3.29
CA PRO A 90 10.75 5.97 -4.46
C PRO A 90 11.38 7.17 -5.16
N GLU A 91 11.57 7.07 -6.48
CA GLU A 91 12.06 8.17 -7.28
C GLU A 91 11.17 9.40 -7.04
N CYS A 92 11.74 10.42 -6.38
CA CYS A 92 11.03 11.67 -6.14
C CYS A 92 11.07 12.50 -7.43
N ASP A 93 10.04 12.35 -8.27
CA ASP A 93 9.78 13.23 -9.43
C ASP A 93 9.29 14.64 -9.00
N PHE A 94 9.48 15.00 -7.72
CA PHE A 94 9.02 16.28 -7.18
C PHE A 94 10.06 17.37 -7.46
N ASN A 95 9.85 18.14 -8.52
CA ASN A 95 10.62 19.35 -8.79
C ASN A 95 9.88 20.59 -8.25
N LEU A 96 10.35 21.11 -7.10
CA LEU A 96 9.75 22.29 -6.46
C LEU A 96 9.84 23.54 -7.35
N GLU A 97 10.98 23.75 -8.01
CA GLU A 97 11.23 24.91 -8.86
C GLU A 97 10.24 24.92 -10.04
N GLU A 98 10.05 23.77 -10.69
CA GLU A 98 9.10 23.62 -11.78
C GLU A 98 7.66 23.92 -11.34
N ILE A 99 7.26 23.45 -10.15
CA ILE A 99 5.92 23.71 -9.60
C ILE A 99 5.73 25.20 -9.33
N VAL A 100 6.73 25.87 -8.76
CA VAL A 100 6.67 27.31 -8.46
C VAL A 100 6.58 28.11 -9.76
N LEU A 101 7.44 27.82 -10.74
CA LEU A 101 7.42 28.47 -12.05
C LEU A 101 6.08 28.30 -12.77
N LYS A 102 5.52 27.08 -12.79
CA LYS A 102 4.19 26.81 -13.37
C LYS A 102 3.09 27.63 -12.69
N LYS A 103 3.13 27.79 -11.37
CA LYS A 103 2.14 28.57 -10.61
C LYS A 103 2.24 30.06 -10.91
N GLU A 104 3.46 30.60 -11.00
CA GLU A 104 3.69 31.99 -11.35
C GLU A 104 3.24 32.29 -12.78
N LEU A 105 3.62 31.45 -13.74
CA LEU A 105 3.18 31.53 -15.14
C LEU A 105 1.65 31.51 -15.25
N LEU A 106 0.98 30.60 -14.53
CA LEU A 106 -0.48 30.49 -14.55
C LEU A 106 -1.15 31.72 -13.94
N THR A 107 -0.54 32.31 -12.92
CA THR A 107 -1.02 33.56 -12.30
C THR A 107 -0.88 34.74 -13.27
N ALA A 108 0.25 34.85 -13.96
CA ALA A 108 0.46 35.86 -15.00
C ALA A 108 -0.56 35.71 -16.14
N LEU A 109 -0.74 34.49 -16.65
CA LEU A 109 -1.72 34.19 -17.71
C LEU A 109 -3.15 34.58 -17.30
N ARG A 110 -3.56 34.30 -16.07
CA ARG A 110 -4.89 34.72 -15.56
C ARG A 110 -5.06 36.23 -15.55
N ARG A 111 -4.04 36.99 -15.14
CA ARG A 111 -4.07 38.46 -15.17
C ARG A 111 -4.23 38.98 -16.59
N GLU A 112 -3.50 38.39 -17.54
CA GLU A 112 -3.57 38.76 -18.94
C GLU A 112 -4.93 38.45 -19.58
N LEU A 113 -5.52 37.30 -19.25
CA LEU A 113 -6.87 36.98 -19.72
C LEU A 113 -7.91 37.96 -19.19
N VAL A 114 -7.78 38.44 -17.94
CA VAL A 114 -8.65 39.48 -17.35
C VAL A 114 -8.44 40.87 -17.99
N ALA A 115 -7.36 41.08 -18.74
CA ALA A 115 -7.15 42.31 -19.52
C ALA A 115 -7.73 42.22 -20.95
N LEU A 116 -7.99 41.01 -21.47
CA LEU A 116 -8.54 40.80 -22.81
C LEU A 116 -10.02 41.21 -22.91
N GLN A 117 -10.49 41.48 -24.13
CA GLN A 117 -11.90 41.69 -24.43
C GLN A 117 -12.73 40.41 -24.19
N ASP A 118 -13.99 40.56 -23.78
CA ASP A 118 -14.88 39.43 -23.45
C ASP A 118 -15.08 38.46 -24.64
N ILE A 119 -15.13 39.00 -25.86
CA ILE A 119 -15.18 38.21 -27.09
C ILE A 119 -13.92 37.34 -27.23
N ASP A 120 -12.75 37.93 -27.02
CA ASP A 120 -11.47 37.25 -27.19
C ASP A 120 -11.23 36.20 -26.10
N ARG A 121 -11.74 36.43 -24.86
CA ARG A 121 -11.77 35.42 -23.80
C ARG A 121 -12.64 34.24 -24.19
N THR A 122 -13.86 34.52 -24.67
CA THR A 122 -14.81 33.47 -25.08
C THR A 122 -14.22 32.61 -26.20
N ILE A 123 -13.56 33.24 -27.18
CA ILE A 123 -12.84 32.53 -28.24
C ILE A 123 -11.75 31.62 -27.66
N LEU A 124 -10.89 32.12 -26.76
CA LEU A 124 -9.81 31.32 -26.18
C LEU A 124 -10.31 30.17 -25.31
N THR A 125 -11.34 30.40 -24.49
CA THR A 125 -11.95 29.36 -23.64
C THR A 125 -12.55 28.25 -24.49
N MET A 126 -13.36 28.60 -25.50
CA MET A 126 -13.95 27.57 -26.37
C MET A 126 -12.89 26.83 -27.20
N ILE A 127 -11.81 27.48 -27.62
CA ILE A 127 -10.71 26.78 -28.30
C ILE A 127 -10.00 25.82 -27.32
N ALA A 128 -9.79 26.24 -26.07
CA ALA A 128 -9.19 25.40 -25.03
C ALA A 128 -10.07 24.17 -24.70
N ASP A 129 -11.39 24.34 -24.72
CA ASP A 129 -12.36 23.25 -24.55
C ASP A 129 -12.47 22.31 -25.77
N GLY A 130 -11.75 22.62 -26.87
CA GLY A 130 -11.64 21.76 -28.05
C GLY A 130 -12.70 22.00 -29.14
N PHE A 131 -13.46 23.10 -29.08
CA PHE A 131 -14.42 23.45 -30.13
C PHE A 131 -13.72 23.86 -31.44
N SER A 132 -14.35 23.56 -32.58
CA SER A 132 -13.85 23.96 -33.90
C SER A 132 -13.98 25.47 -34.13
N GLU A 133 -13.12 26.08 -34.96
CA GLU A 133 -13.19 27.53 -35.21
C GLU A 133 -14.51 27.97 -35.86
N ALA A 134 -15.20 27.05 -36.54
CA ALA A 134 -16.52 27.30 -37.11
C ALA A 134 -17.60 27.40 -36.00
N ALA A 135 -17.60 26.46 -35.04
CA ALA A 135 -18.53 26.47 -33.91
C ALA A 135 -18.31 27.68 -32.99
N VAL A 136 -17.04 28.07 -32.78
CA VAL A 136 -16.67 29.30 -32.06
C VAL A 136 -17.12 30.55 -32.83
N GLY A 137 -17.06 30.51 -34.16
CA GLY A 137 -17.57 31.60 -35.00
C GLY A 137 -19.08 31.76 -34.87
N GLU A 138 -19.81 30.65 -34.86
CA GLU A 138 -21.27 30.63 -34.70
C GLU A 138 -21.71 31.20 -33.34
N SER A 139 -21.02 30.86 -32.25
CA SER A 139 -21.36 31.37 -30.90
C SER A 139 -21.04 32.86 -30.72
N VAL A 140 -19.96 33.35 -31.35
CA VAL A 140 -19.47 34.73 -31.22
C VAL A 140 -20.03 35.65 -32.32
N GLY A 141 -20.71 35.10 -33.34
CA GLY A 141 -21.22 35.86 -34.48
C GLY A 141 -20.14 36.28 -35.49
N LEU A 142 -19.05 35.52 -35.58
CA LEU A 142 -17.92 35.76 -36.48
C LEU A 142 -17.75 34.65 -37.51
N SER A 143 -17.13 34.97 -38.65
CA SER A 143 -16.73 33.93 -39.60
C SER A 143 -15.56 33.11 -39.04
N GLN A 144 -15.47 31.83 -39.43
CA GLN A 144 -14.34 30.94 -39.09
C GLN A 144 -12.99 31.62 -39.37
N LYS A 145 -12.87 32.32 -40.51
CA LYS A 145 -11.64 33.04 -40.91
C LYS A 145 -11.30 34.20 -39.97
N ALA A 146 -12.31 34.93 -39.48
CA ALA A 146 -12.13 36.00 -38.51
C ALA A 146 -11.68 35.46 -37.15
N VAL A 147 -12.28 34.36 -36.67
CA VAL A 147 -11.85 33.65 -35.44
C VAL A 147 -10.41 33.19 -35.58
N ASN A 148 -10.04 32.57 -36.70
CA ASN A 148 -8.67 32.11 -36.93
C ASN A 148 -7.65 33.26 -36.91
N LYS A 149 -7.98 34.40 -37.52
CA LYS A 149 -7.12 35.60 -37.49
C LYS A 149 -6.97 36.15 -36.06
N ARG A 150 -8.05 36.19 -35.29
CA ARG A 150 -8.03 36.63 -33.89
C ARG A 150 -7.23 35.67 -33.01
N LYS A 151 -7.46 34.35 -33.13
CA LYS A 151 -6.70 33.28 -32.45
C LYS A 151 -5.19 33.48 -32.58
N HIS A 152 -4.69 33.64 -33.81
CA HIS A 152 -3.26 33.85 -34.06
C HIS A 152 -2.73 35.14 -33.43
N LYS A 153 -3.49 36.24 -33.51
CA LYS A 153 -3.12 37.52 -32.89
C LYS A 153 -3.05 37.40 -31.36
N LEU A 154 -4.04 36.73 -30.76
CA LEU A 154 -4.10 36.52 -29.31
C LEU A 154 -2.96 35.65 -28.82
N TYR A 155 -2.63 34.56 -29.52
CA TYR A 155 -1.47 33.75 -29.18
C TYR A 155 -0.15 34.50 -29.32
N ALA A 156 0.03 35.31 -30.37
CA ALA A 156 1.24 36.13 -30.50
C ALA A 156 1.37 37.13 -29.34
N LEU A 157 0.26 37.75 -28.93
CA LEU A 157 0.23 38.69 -27.79
C LEU A 157 0.52 37.98 -26.46
N LEU A 158 -0.09 36.83 -26.21
CA LEU A 158 0.15 36.05 -24.99
C LEU A 158 1.59 35.52 -24.95
N GLN A 159 2.13 35.06 -26.08
CA GLN A 159 3.53 34.64 -26.17
C GLN A 159 4.47 35.80 -25.87
N ASP A 160 4.20 37.01 -26.36
CA ASP A 160 5.02 38.20 -26.12
C ASP A 160 5.02 38.62 -24.64
N ARG A 161 3.84 38.62 -24.00
CA ARG A 161 3.69 39.01 -22.59
C ARG A 161 4.23 37.97 -21.60
N LEU A 162 4.35 36.71 -22.02
CA LEU A 162 4.79 35.60 -21.17
C LEU A 162 6.22 35.13 -21.49
N LYS A 163 7.00 35.88 -22.27
CA LYS A 163 8.38 35.50 -22.64
C LYS A 163 9.30 35.30 -21.44
N ASP A 164 9.08 36.08 -20.38
CA ASP A 164 9.97 36.12 -19.21
C ASP A 164 9.74 34.95 -18.24
N TYR A 165 8.69 34.16 -18.44
CA TYR A 165 8.31 33.02 -17.59
C TYR A 165 8.73 31.66 -18.19
N ARG A 166 9.66 31.67 -19.15
CA ARG A 166 10.09 30.50 -19.92
C ARG A 166 11.35 29.84 -19.35
#